data_AF-A0AAE3D7W6-F1
#
_entry.id   AF-A0AAE3D7W6-F1
#
_cell.length_a   1.000
_cell.length_b   1.000
_cell.length_c   1.000
_cell.angle_alpha   90.00
_cell.angle_beta   90.00
_cell.angle_gamma   90.00
#
_symmetry.space_group_name_H-M   'P 1'
#
loop_
_entity.id
_entity.type
_entity.pdbx_description
1 polymer ?
#
loop_
_entity_poly.entity_id
_entity_poly.type
_entity_poly.pdbx_seq_one_letter_code
_entity_poly.pdbx_strand_id
1 'polypeptide(L)'
;MNRIQLYTTQKSLSRKILKFMPQRYSRHYYDLYRMAQTPVKDVAFSHIDLLKTVVDFKMKFYPRAWAKYPEAIPGTLKLIPPEYRFPALINDYEAMKDMLYGDIPSFNTIMESVHQLEKF
;
A
#
# COMPACT_ATOMS: atom_id res chain seq x y z
N MET A 1 32.03 -20.33 -10.18
CA MET A 1 30.85 -19.47 -9.95
C MET A 1 30.02 -19.49 -11.24
N ASN A 2 29.05 -20.41 -11.33
CA ASN A 2 28.47 -20.84 -12.61
C ASN A 2 27.34 -19.92 -13.10
N ARG A 3 27.37 -19.58 -14.40
CA ARG A 3 26.33 -18.81 -15.13
C ARG A 3 24.88 -19.26 -14.83
N ILE A 4 24.68 -20.53 -14.50
CA ILE A 4 23.38 -21.13 -14.15
C ILE A 4 22.78 -20.53 -12.86
N GLN A 5 23.62 -20.18 -11.87
CA GLN A 5 23.16 -19.50 -10.64
C GLN A 5 22.70 -18.07 -10.89
N LEU A 6 23.30 -17.36 -11.85
CA LEU A 6 22.89 -15.99 -12.22
C LEU A 6 21.50 -16.00 -12.88
N TYR A 7 21.23 -16.92 -13.81
CA TYR A 7 19.93 -17.03 -14.49
C TYR A 7 18.78 -17.42 -13.56
N THR A 8 19.02 -18.32 -12.59
CA THR A 8 18.00 -18.71 -11.61
C THR A 8 17.66 -17.58 -10.64
N THR A 9 18.66 -16.78 -10.25
CA THR A 9 18.48 -15.61 -9.39
C THR A 9 17.71 -14.49 -10.11
N GLN A 10 18.00 -14.25 -11.40
CA GLN A 10 17.32 -13.23 -12.20
C GLN A 10 15.84 -13.59 -12.47
N LYS A 11 15.51 -14.88 -12.62
CA LYS A 11 14.13 -15.37 -12.85
C LYS A 11 13.27 -15.42 -11.58
N SER A 12 13.88 -15.45 -10.39
CA SER A 12 13.15 -15.37 -9.11
C SER A 12 12.87 -13.91 -8.73
N LEU A 13 13.83 -13.01 -8.99
CA LEU A 13 13.67 -11.56 -8.90
C LEU A 13 12.60 -11.07 -9.88
N SER A 14 12.63 -11.51 -11.14
CA SER A 14 11.64 -11.10 -12.15
C SER A 14 10.22 -11.55 -11.81
N ARG A 15 10.02 -12.76 -11.29
CA ARG A 15 8.70 -13.24 -10.83
C ARG A 15 8.13 -12.45 -9.65
N LYS A 16 8.99 -11.91 -8.79
CA LYS A 16 8.58 -11.04 -7.67
C LYS A 16 8.21 -9.64 -8.16
N ILE A 17 8.91 -9.15 -9.20
CA ILE A 17 8.66 -7.86 -9.87
C ILE A 17 7.40 -7.90 -10.75
N LEU A 18 7.10 -9.04 -11.39
CA LEU A 18 6.01 -9.22 -12.37
C LEU A 18 4.70 -9.77 -11.79
N LYS A 19 4.48 -9.76 -10.47
CA LYS A 19 3.14 -10.10 -9.96
C LYS A 19 2.16 -9.01 -10.41
N PHE A 20 1.38 -9.35 -11.45
CA PHE A 20 0.39 -8.50 -12.09
C PHE A 20 -0.42 -7.77 -11.03
N MET A 21 -0.47 -6.44 -11.12
CA MET A 21 -1.25 -5.64 -10.20
C MET A 21 -2.73 -5.82 -10.57
N PRO A 22 -3.61 -6.10 -9.60
CA PRO A 22 -5.05 -6.09 -9.86
C PRO A 22 -5.48 -4.75 -10.48
N GLN A 23 -6.50 -4.79 -11.33
CA GLN A 23 -7.08 -3.57 -11.87
C GLN A 23 -7.74 -2.74 -10.76
N ARG A 24 -7.71 -1.42 -10.90
CA ARG A 24 -8.28 -0.45 -9.97
C ARG A 24 -7.67 -0.53 -8.58
N TYR A 25 -6.41 -0.96 -8.47
CA TYR A 25 -5.70 -1.04 -7.20
C TYR A 25 -5.36 0.36 -6.65
N SER A 26 -5.15 1.34 -7.53
CA SER A 26 -4.90 2.74 -7.17
C SER A 26 -6.04 3.37 -6.38
N ARG A 27 -7.25 2.80 -6.45
CA ARG A 27 -8.40 3.21 -5.63
C ARG A 27 -8.10 3.19 -4.14
N HIS A 28 -7.29 2.23 -3.67
CA HIS A 28 -7.02 2.09 -2.24
C HIS A 28 -6.24 3.29 -1.71
N TYR A 29 -5.35 3.86 -2.52
CA TYR A 29 -4.62 5.07 -2.15
C TYR A 29 -5.51 6.31 -2.21
N TYR A 30 -6.38 6.40 -3.21
CA TYR A 30 -7.38 7.47 -3.29
C TYR A 30 -8.33 7.45 -2.08
N ASP A 31 -8.85 6.28 -1.71
CA ASP A 31 -9.73 6.09 -0.56
C ASP A 31 -9.02 6.52 0.74
N LEU A 32 -7.75 6.11 0.94
CA LEU A 32 -6.94 6.55 2.08
C LEU A 32 -6.72 8.07 2.09
N TYR A 33 -6.43 8.67 0.93
CA TYR A 33 -6.32 10.12 0.80
C TYR A 33 -7.62 10.81 1.23
N ARG A 34 -8.78 10.35 0.75
CA ARG A 34 -10.08 10.93 1.12
C ARG A 34 -10.36 10.79 2.61
N MET A 35 -10.09 9.62 3.20
CA MET A 35 -10.22 9.41 4.64
C MET A 35 -9.33 10.36 5.45
N ALA A 36 -8.09 10.59 4.99
CA ALA A 36 -7.15 11.50 5.64
C ALA A 36 -7.62 12.97 5.68
N GLN A 37 -8.51 13.36 4.77
CA GLN A 37 -9.10 14.71 4.73
C GLN A 37 -10.34 14.85 5.63
N THR A 38 -10.70 13.82 6.40
CA THR A 38 -11.89 13.83 7.26
C THR A 38 -11.51 13.66 8.73
N PRO A 39 -12.40 14.03 9.67
CA PRO A 39 -12.18 13.81 11.11
C PRO A 39 -11.97 12.34 11.50
N VAL A 40 -12.36 11.38 10.63
CA VAL A 40 -12.12 9.94 10.83
C VAL A 40 -10.64 9.65 11.03
N LYS A 41 -9.75 10.41 10.40
CA LYS A 41 -8.30 10.29 10.58
C LYS A 41 -7.91 10.43 12.06
N ASP A 42 -8.35 11.50 12.71
CA ASP A 42 -7.96 11.78 14.10
C ASP A 42 -8.57 10.76 15.07
N VAL A 43 -9.82 10.34 14.81
CA VAL A 43 -10.45 9.26 15.55
C VAL A 43 -9.65 7.96 15.38
N ALA A 44 -9.27 7.58 14.16
CA ALA A 44 -8.50 6.37 13.93
C ALA A 44 -7.15 6.37 14.66
N PHE A 45 -6.43 7.50 14.66
CA PHE A 45 -5.14 7.62 15.36
C PHE A 45 -5.27 7.62 16.88
N SER A 46 -6.40 8.08 17.43
CA SER A 46 -6.63 7.97 18.89
C SER A 46 -6.97 6.55 19.37
N HIS A 47 -7.34 5.63 18.47
CA HIS A 47 -7.76 4.26 18.82
C HIS A 47 -6.69 3.22 18.48
N ILE A 48 -5.52 3.31 19.11
CA ILE A 48 -4.41 2.38 18.87
C ILE A 48 -4.79 0.92 19.21
N ASP A 49 -5.67 0.70 20.18
CA ASP A 49 -6.15 -0.65 20.53
C ASP A 49 -6.94 -1.32 19.39
N LEU A 50 -7.58 -0.54 18.52
CA LEU A 50 -8.23 -1.06 17.32
C LEU A 50 -7.21 -1.63 16.34
N LEU A 51 -6.05 -0.96 16.17
CA LEU A 51 -4.96 -1.48 15.34
C LEU A 51 -4.50 -2.86 15.86
N LYS A 52 -4.30 -2.97 17.18
CA LYS A 52 -3.90 -4.24 17.81
C LYS A 52 -4.94 -5.33 17.56
N THR A 53 -6.22 -5.02 17.72
CA THR A 53 -7.32 -5.96 17.46
C THR A 53 -7.33 -6.44 16.01
N VAL A 54 -7.09 -5.53 15.05
CA VAL A 54 -6.98 -5.87 13.62
C VAL A 54 -5.76 -6.75 13.34
N VAL A 55 -4.61 -6.47 13.96
CA VAL A 55 -3.39 -7.29 13.85
C VAL A 55 -3.65 -8.71 14.35
N ASP A 56 -4.21 -8.85 15.56
CA ASP A 56 -4.52 -10.15 16.16
C ASP A 56 -5.50 -10.95 15.29
N PHE A 57 -6.54 -10.29 14.77
CA PHE A 57 -7.49 -10.90 13.84
C PHE A 57 -6.80 -11.38 12.55
N LYS A 58 -5.98 -10.54 11.92
CA LYS A 58 -5.27 -10.89 10.68
C LYS A 58 -4.26 -12.01 10.90
N MET A 59 -3.57 -12.04 12.04
CA MET A 59 -2.66 -13.13 12.39
C MET A 59 -3.40 -14.46 12.53
N LYS A 60 -4.60 -14.45 13.14
CA LYS A 60 -5.40 -15.66 13.34
C LYS A 60 -6.03 -16.20 12.06
N PHE A 61 -6.64 -15.33 11.26
CA PHE A 61 -7.48 -15.76 10.13
C PHE A 61 -6.81 -15.63 8.75
N TYR A 62 -5.80 -14.77 8.62
CA TYR A 62 -5.13 -14.49 7.35
C TYR A 62 -3.60 -14.49 7.46
N PRO A 63 -2.98 -15.53 8.07
CA PRO A 63 -1.53 -15.57 8.26
C PRO A 63 -0.79 -15.50 6.92
N ARG A 64 0.05 -14.48 6.76
CA ARG A 64 0.89 -14.28 5.58
C ARG A 64 2.29 -13.91 6.05
N ALA A 65 3.26 -14.78 5.82
CA ALA A 65 4.65 -14.56 6.26
C ALA A 65 5.25 -13.24 5.72
N TRP A 66 4.83 -12.82 4.53
CA TRP A 66 5.28 -11.57 3.91
C TRP A 66 4.60 -10.30 4.46
N ALA A 67 3.47 -10.43 5.15
CA ALA A 67 2.67 -9.28 5.60
C ALA A 67 3.14 -8.71 6.95
N LYS A 68 4.06 -9.39 7.65
CA LYS A 68 4.76 -8.89 8.85
C LYS A 68 3.82 -8.26 9.89
N TYR A 69 2.65 -8.85 10.12
CA TYR A 69 1.65 -8.28 11.04
C TYR A 69 2.18 -7.97 12.46
N PRO A 70 3.09 -8.77 13.07
CA PRO A 70 3.67 -8.42 14.37
C PRO A 70 4.46 -7.10 14.37
N GLU A 71 4.93 -6.66 13.20
CA GLU A 71 5.65 -5.40 13.01
C GLU A 71 4.70 -4.22 12.74
N ALA A 72 3.39 -4.43 12.64
CA ALA A 72 2.40 -3.39 12.31
C ALA A 72 1.96 -2.61 13.56
N ILE A 73 2.87 -1.77 14.07
CA ILE A 73 2.66 -0.89 15.21
C ILE A 73 2.73 0.59 14.77
N PRO A 74 2.25 1.56 15.56
CA PRO A 74 2.37 2.97 15.22
C PRO A 74 3.82 3.37 14.92
N GLY A 75 4.03 4.23 13.92
CA GLY A 75 5.36 4.64 13.45
C GLY A 75 6.17 3.61 12.63
N THR A 76 5.73 2.35 12.51
CA THR A 76 6.42 1.34 11.68
C THR A 76 5.64 0.96 10.42
N LEU A 77 4.40 1.40 10.30
CA LEU A 77 3.53 1.11 9.16
C LEU A 77 4.14 1.64 7.86
N LYS A 78 4.13 0.78 6.84
CA LYS A 78 4.52 1.11 5.46
C LYS A 78 3.28 1.10 4.58
N LEU A 79 2.77 2.30 4.31
CA LEU A 79 1.66 2.57 3.42
C LEU A 79 2.15 2.87 2.00
N ILE A 80 3.33 3.48 1.85
CA ILE A 80 3.88 3.81 0.54
C ILE A 80 4.37 2.52 -0.16
N PRO A 81 3.92 2.27 -1.41
CA PRO A 81 4.37 1.12 -2.15
C PRO A 81 5.86 1.24 -2.50
N PRO A 82 6.54 0.12 -2.80
CA PRO A 82 7.90 0.19 -3.30
C PRO A 82 7.95 0.88 -4.68
N GLU A 83 9.01 1.65 -4.95
CA GLU A 83 9.14 2.53 -6.12
C GLU A 83 8.86 1.83 -7.46
N TYR A 84 9.27 0.56 -7.61
CA TYR A 84 9.04 -0.20 -8.85
C TYR A 84 7.55 -0.37 -9.20
N ARG A 85 6.62 -0.16 -8.24
CA ARG A 85 5.17 -0.20 -8.46
C ARG A 85 4.59 1.11 -8.99
N PHE A 86 5.32 2.23 -8.88
CA PHE A 86 4.79 3.55 -9.23
C PHE A 86 4.31 3.65 -10.67
N PRO A 87 5.07 3.19 -11.70
CA PRO A 87 4.59 3.26 -13.08
C PRO A 87 3.26 2.54 -13.30
N ALA A 88 3.09 1.35 -12.69
CA ALA A 88 1.85 0.59 -12.79
C ALA A 88 0.68 1.28 -12.06
N LEU A 89 0.94 1.87 -10.89
CA LEU A 89 -0.06 2.60 -10.10
C LEU A 89 -0.50 3.90 -10.78
N ILE A 90 0.42 4.63 -11.39
CA ILE A 90 0.10 5.84 -12.16
C ILE A 90 -0.81 5.47 -13.32
N ASN A 91 -0.44 4.45 -14.12
CA ASN A 91 -1.27 4.01 -15.25
C ASN A 91 -2.67 3.55 -14.80
N ASP A 92 -2.75 2.78 -13.70
CA ASP A 92 -4.02 2.34 -13.13
C ASP A 92 -4.86 3.51 -12.58
N TYR A 93 -4.19 4.52 -11.99
CA TYR A 93 -4.84 5.73 -11.52
C TYR A 93 -5.43 6.55 -12.68
N GLU A 94 -4.63 6.80 -13.71
CA GLU A 94 -5.09 7.52 -14.92
C GLU A 94 -6.29 6.81 -15.55
N ALA A 95 -6.26 5.47 -15.66
CA ALA A 95 -7.36 4.69 -16.22
C ALA A 95 -8.66 4.74 -15.39
N MET A 96 -8.59 5.10 -14.11
CA MET A 96 -9.76 5.18 -13.22
C MET A 96 -10.22 6.61 -12.91
N LYS A 97 -9.50 7.65 -13.36
CA LYS A 97 -9.83 9.05 -13.04
C LYS A 97 -11.27 9.42 -13.37
N ASP A 98 -11.79 8.93 -14.48
CA ASP A 98 -13.16 9.19 -14.94
C ASP A 98 -14.23 8.62 -13.98
N MET A 99 -13.86 7.71 -13.08
CA MET A 99 -14.75 7.15 -12.05
C MET A 99 -14.69 7.91 -10.72
N LEU A 100 -13.80 8.89 -10.59
CA LEU A 100 -13.64 9.69 -9.38
C LEU A 100 -14.56 10.91 -9.40
N TYR A 101 -15.09 11.28 -8.23
CA TYR A 101 -16.04 12.38 -8.09
C TYR A 101 -15.41 13.60 -7.42
N GLY A 102 -15.86 14.79 -7.83
CA GLY A 102 -15.40 16.06 -7.28
C GLY A 102 -14.01 16.45 -7.77
N ASP A 103 -13.25 17.14 -6.92
CA ASP A 103 -11.88 17.53 -7.23
C ASP A 103 -10.97 16.28 -7.27
N ILE A 104 -10.41 16.01 -8.45
CA ILE A 104 -9.53 14.86 -8.69
C ILE A 104 -8.08 15.29 -8.42
N PRO A 105 -7.44 14.85 -7.32
CA PRO A 105 -6.07 15.22 -7.00
C PRO A 105 -5.08 14.57 -7.99
N SER A 106 -3.86 15.11 -8.06
CA SER A 106 -2.79 14.42 -8.78
C SER A 106 -2.37 13.15 -8.04
N PHE A 107 -1.81 12.17 -8.75
CA PHE A 107 -1.26 10.95 -8.12
C PHE A 107 -0.21 11.30 -7.04
N ASN A 108 0.65 12.28 -7.32
CA ASN A 108 1.67 12.74 -6.38
C ASN A 108 1.04 13.31 -5.10
N THR A 109 0.00 14.12 -5.22
CA THR A 109 -0.74 14.66 -4.06
C THR A 109 -1.32 13.55 -3.19
N ILE A 110 -1.86 12.49 -3.79
CA ILE A 110 -2.34 11.31 -3.06
C ILE A 110 -1.18 10.65 -2.32
N MET A 111 -0.07 10.36 -3.00
CA MET A 111 1.09 9.69 -2.40
C MET A 111 1.71 10.52 -1.27
N GLU A 112 1.81 11.84 -1.43
CA GLU A 112 2.32 12.74 -0.39
C GLU A 112 1.44 12.70 0.86
N SER A 113 0.13 12.76 0.69
CA SER A 113 -0.82 12.65 1.81
C SER A 113 -0.73 11.31 2.51
N VAL A 114 -0.63 10.21 1.75
CA VAL A 114 -0.48 8.86 2.31
C VAL A 114 0.85 8.73 3.07
N HIS A 115 1.93 9.35 2.56
CA HIS A 115 3.21 9.35 3.24
C HIS A 115 3.18 10.10 4.57
N GLN A 116 2.39 11.18 4.69
CA GLN A 116 2.22 11.85 5.99
C GLN A 116 1.53 10.96 7.03
N LEU A 117 0.66 10.02 6.60
CA LEU A 117 0.02 9.09 7.53
C LEU A 117 1.01 8.09 8.15
N GLU A 118 2.11 7.77 7.48
CA GLU A 118 3.16 6.88 8.03
C GLU A 118 3.95 7.53 9.18
N LYS A 119 3.87 8.84 9.33
CA LYS A 119 4.60 9.60 10.36
C LYS A 119 3.90 9.62 11.72
N PHE A 120 2.67 9.12 11.79
CA PHE A 120 1.93 8.88 13.02
C PHE A 120 2.23 7.48 13.57
#